data_AF-A0A7C5J3N7-F1
#
_entry.id   AF-A0A7C5J3N7-F1
#
_cell.length_a   1.000
_cell.length_b   1.000
_cell.length_c   1.000
_cell.angle_alpha   90.00
_cell.angle_beta   90.00
_cell.angle_gamma   90.00
#
_symmetry.space_group_name_H-M   'P 1'
#
loop_
_entity.id
_entity.type
_entity.pdbx_description
1 polymer ?
#
loop_
_entity_poly.entity_id
_entity_poly.type
_entity_poly.pdbx_seq_one_letter_code
_entity_poly.pdbx_strand_id
1 'polypeptide(L)'
;MIATNAGRFVDVRLSTERPMWPKLNPQPESELAAARLALHWAAQIPAAASSLVPAADDYTHTSLTWTNGSLVTSSLGDSRRRVALDLLGFAVELIDDEGPTQRLPLSGHTISSAVSWLSAHLGTELSLLPHELPEHPVGSGERFADPDPATLEALY
;
A
#
# COMPACT_ATOMS: atom_id res chain seq x y z
N MET A 1 -12.27 -53.23 41.42
CA MET A 1 -13.67 -52.77 41.52
C MET A 1 -13.69 -51.36 40.91
N ILE A 2 -14.11 -51.26 39.64
CA ILE A 2 -14.02 -50.05 38.82
C ILE A 2 -15.37 -49.34 38.91
N ALA A 3 -15.39 -48.09 39.37
CA ALA A 3 -16.59 -47.24 39.33
C ALA A 3 -16.57 -46.41 38.04
N THR A 4 -17.54 -46.68 37.19
CA THR A 4 -17.75 -46.09 35.87
C THR A 4 -18.26 -44.64 36.00
N ASN A 5 -17.56 -43.70 35.38
CA ASN A 5 -17.94 -42.29 35.28
C ASN A 5 -19.03 -42.14 34.19
N ALA A 6 -20.23 -41.70 34.55
CA ALA A 6 -21.34 -41.52 33.62
C ALA A 6 -21.17 -40.22 32.82
N GLY A 7 -20.95 -40.36 31.51
CA GLY A 7 -20.84 -39.24 30.57
C GLY A 7 -22.14 -38.46 30.44
N ARG A 8 -22.05 -37.14 30.66
CA ARG A 8 -23.11 -36.17 30.40
C ARG A 8 -23.01 -35.74 28.93
N PHE A 9 -23.87 -36.29 28.08
CA PHE A 9 -24.03 -35.80 26.70
C PHE A 9 -24.77 -34.45 26.75
N VAL A 10 -24.13 -33.40 26.26
CA VAL A 10 -24.78 -32.11 25.98
C VAL A 10 -25.45 -32.24 24.62
N ASP A 11 -26.77 -32.13 24.61
CA ASP A 11 -27.59 -32.12 23.40
C ASP A 11 -27.34 -30.78 22.67
N VAL A 12 -26.43 -30.81 21.68
CA VAL A 12 -26.18 -29.67 20.79
C VAL A 12 -27.30 -29.66 19.76
N ARG A 13 -28.38 -28.93 20.07
CA ARG A 13 -29.36 -28.55 19.05
C ARG A 13 -28.65 -27.65 18.03
N LEU A 14 -28.33 -28.21 16.88
CA LEU A 14 -27.91 -27.45 15.70
C LEU A 14 -29.10 -26.61 15.25
N SER A 15 -29.07 -25.30 15.54
CA SER A 15 -30.02 -24.35 14.99
C SER A 15 -29.96 -24.41 13.47
N THR A 16 -31.08 -24.75 12.83
CA THR A 16 -31.25 -24.82 11.36
C THR A 16 -31.38 -23.45 10.69
N GLU A 17 -31.13 -22.35 11.40
CA GLU A 17 -31.17 -21.01 10.84
C GLU A 17 -29.83 -20.73 10.13
N ARG A 18 -29.86 -20.62 8.80
CA ARG A 18 -28.73 -20.07 8.04
C ARG A 18 -28.40 -18.70 8.63
N PRO A 19 -27.17 -18.45 9.09
CA PRO A 19 -26.80 -17.10 9.51
C PRO A 19 -27.03 -16.15 8.32
N MET A 20 -27.91 -15.18 8.53
CA MET A 20 -28.11 -14.08 7.61
C MET A 20 -26.79 -13.29 7.57
N TRP A 21 -26.06 -13.39 6.46
CA TRP A 21 -24.89 -12.56 6.24
C TRP A 21 -25.34 -11.10 6.21
N PRO A 22 -24.76 -10.21 7.05
CA PRO A 22 -25.09 -8.80 7.00
C PRO A 22 -24.78 -8.27 5.59
N LYS A 23 -25.70 -7.50 5.03
CA LYS A 23 -25.47 -6.82 3.75
C LYS A 23 -24.34 -5.81 3.95
N LEU A 24 -23.30 -5.90 3.10
CA LEU A 24 -22.24 -4.91 3.04
C LEU A 24 -22.84 -3.57 2.59
N ASN A 25 -22.41 -2.49 3.24
CA ASN A 25 -22.78 -1.14 2.84
C ASN A 25 -21.99 -0.78 1.57
N PRO A 26 -22.64 -0.50 0.42
CA PRO A 26 -21.95 -0.34 -0.86
C PRO A 26 -21.18 0.98 -1.01
N GLN A 27 -21.56 2.04 -0.27
CA GLN A 27 -20.86 3.33 -0.32
C GLN A 27 -19.40 3.23 0.17
N PRO A 28 -19.11 2.73 1.39
CA PRO A 28 -17.74 2.53 1.83
C PRO A 28 -16.99 1.55 0.95
N GLU A 29 -17.68 0.61 0.27
CA GLU A 29 -17.05 -0.29 -0.69
C GLU A 29 -16.50 0.45 -1.92
N SER A 30 -17.25 1.39 -2.48
CA SER A 30 -16.84 2.17 -3.65
C SER A 30 -15.71 3.17 -3.34
N GLU A 31 -15.76 3.82 -2.17
CA GLU A 31 -14.73 4.75 -1.71
C GLU A 31 -13.43 4.00 -1.39
N LEU A 32 -13.52 2.85 -0.73
CA LEU A 32 -12.38 1.98 -0.45
C LEU A 32 -11.75 1.43 -1.73
N ALA A 33 -12.57 1.02 -2.71
CA ALA A 33 -12.08 0.57 -4.00
C ALA A 33 -11.34 1.69 -4.76
N ALA A 34 -11.88 2.90 -4.74
CA ALA A 34 -11.24 4.07 -5.33
C ALA A 34 -9.92 4.43 -4.63
N ALA A 35 -9.91 4.48 -3.30
CA ALA A 35 -8.71 4.76 -2.51
C ALA A 35 -7.62 3.69 -2.72
N ARG A 36 -7.98 2.41 -2.75
CA ARG A 36 -7.04 1.32 -3.06
C ARG A 36 -6.45 1.48 -4.46
N LEU A 37 -7.27 1.84 -5.44
CA LEU A 37 -6.80 2.07 -6.80
C LEU A 37 -5.84 3.27 -6.87
N ALA A 38 -6.18 4.37 -6.20
CA ALA A 38 -5.29 5.53 -6.10
C ALA A 38 -3.94 5.17 -5.44
N LEU A 39 -3.96 4.41 -4.34
CA LEU A 39 -2.76 3.91 -3.68
C LEU A 39 -1.94 2.95 -4.55
N HIS A 40 -2.59 2.10 -5.34
CA HIS A 40 -1.90 1.21 -6.27
C HIS A 40 -1.12 1.99 -7.34
N TRP A 41 -1.71 3.07 -7.85
CA TRP A 41 -1.05 4.01 -8.76
C TRP A 41 0.05 4.81 -8.05
N ALA A 42 -0.18 5.26 -6.82
CA ALA A 42 0.83 5.95 -6.03
C ALA A 42 2.05 5.08 -5.73
N ALA A 43 1.86 3.78 -5.48
CA ALA A 43 2.93 2.81 -5.20
C ALA A 43 3.90 2.63 -6.38
N GLN A 44 3.51 3.02 -7.59
CA GLN A 44 4.40 2.98 -8.74
C GLN A 44 5.56 3.99 -8.63
N ILE A 45 5.38 5.05 -7.83
CA ILE A 45 6.40 6.09 -7.63
C ILE A 45 7.61 5.55 -6.86
N PRO A 46 7.47 4.97 -5.64
CA PRO A 46 8.59 4.30 -4.99
C PRO A 46 9.06 3.07 -5.79
N ALA A 47 8.16 2.35 -6.47
CA ALA A 47 8.57 1.22 -7.32
C ALA A 47 9.52 1.66 -8.46
N ALA A 48 9.35 2.85 -9.05
CA ALA A 48 10.28 3.38 -10.04
C ALA A 48 11.71 3.53 -9.49
N ALA A 49 11.85 3.91 -8.22
CA ALA A 49 13.15 4.01 -7.55
C ALA A 49 13.79 2.65 -7.24
N SER A 50 13.04 1.54 -7.31
CA SER A 50 13.61 0.19 -7.15
C SER A 50 14.67 -0.14 -8.21
N SER A 51 14.64 0.56 -9.36
CA SER A 51 15.71 0.47 -10.38
C SER A 51 17.10 0.89 -9.89
N LEU A 52 17.18 1.61 -8.76
CA LEU A 52 18.42 2.03 -8.12
C LEU A 52 18.83 1.12 -6.95
N VAL A 53 18.01 0.13 -6.61
CA VAL A 53 18.33 -0.87 -5.58
C VAL A 53 19.25 -1.91 -6.21
N PRO A 54 20.33 -2.35 -5.53
CA PRO A 54 21.18 -3.42 -6.02
C PRO A 54 20.37 -4.68 -6.31
N ALA A 55 20.58 -5.26 -7.49
CA ALA A 55 19.90 -6.49 -7.88
C ALA A 55 20.23 -7.62 -6.89
N ALA A 56 19.20 -8.38 -6.52
CA ALA A 56 19.30 -9.57 -5.68
C ALA A 56 18.81 -10.79 -6.46
N ASP A 57 19.43 -11.96 -6.21
CA ASP A 57 19.15 -13.22 -6.92
C ASP A 57 17.69 -13.70 -6.79
N ASP A 58 17.02 -13.31 -5.71
CA ASP A 58 15.64 -13.65 -5.40
C ASP A 58 14.63 -12.56 -5.80
N TYR A 59 15.07 -11.53 -6.54
CA TYR A 59 14.27 -10.38 -6.97
C TYR A 59 13.68 -9.53 -5.83
N THR A 60 14.11 -9.70 -4.58
CA THR A 60 13.61 -8.88 -3.45
C THR A 60 13.88 -7.38 -3.61
N HIS A 61 14.88 -7.01 -4.42
CA HIS A 61 15.21 -5.62 -4.75
C HIS A 61 14.07 -4.85 -5.44
N THR A 62 13.12 -5.53 -6.07
CA THR A 62 11.93 -4.91 -6.70
C THR A 62 10.72 -4.83 -5.77
N SER A 63 10.83 -5.35 -4.55
CA SER A 63 9.73 -5.41 -3.60
C SER A 63 9.59 -4.11 -2.79
N LEU A 64 8.35 -3.78 -2.44
CA LEU A 64 8.03 -2.79 -1.41
C LEU A 64 7.64 -3.51 -0.13
N THR A 65 8.23 -3.11 0.99
CA THR A 65 7.99 -3.70 2.31
C THR A 65 7.12 -2.77 3.13
N TRP A 66 6.10 -3.34 3.79
CA TRP A 66 5.28 -2.62 4.75
C TRP A 66 6.06 -2.27 6.01
N THR A 67 6.11 -0.99 6.36
CA THR A 67 6.73 -0.49 7.58
C THR A 67 5.92 0.67 8.13
N ASN A 68 5.33 0.51 9.32
CA ASN A 68 4.63 1.57 10.06
C ASN A 68 3.61 2.37 9.24
N GLY A 69 2.78 1.70 8.44
CA GLY A 69 1.78 2.35 7.59
C GLY A 69 2.31 2.88 6.25
N SER A 70 3.57 2.57 5.90
CA SER A 70 4.18 2.96 4.64
C SER A 70 4.64 1.75 3.81
N LEU A 71 4.62 1.89 2.49
CA LEU A 71 5.27 0.97 1.55
C LEU A 71 6.67 1.49 1.21
N VAL A 72 7.71 0.73 1.57
CA VAL A 72 9.10 1.21 1.55
C VAL A 72 9.98 0.36 0.63
N THR A 73 10.84 0.99 -0.17
CA THR A 73 11.84 0.28 -0.97
C THR A 73 12.93 -0.32 -0.09
N SER A 74 13.68 -1.28 -0.65
CA SER A 74 15.03 -1.59 -0.15
C SER A 74 15.98 -0.36 -0.27
N SER A 75 17.16 -0.46 0.33
CA SER A 75 18.16 0.62 0.31
C SER A 75 18.59 0.95 -1.13
N LEU A 76 18.64 2.24 -1.46
CA LEU A 76 19.09 2.72 -2.77
C LEU A 76 20.62 2.70 -2.83
N GLY A 77 21.18 1.63 -3.40
CA GLY A 77 22.62 1.41 -3.51
C GLY A 77 23.32 1.33 -2.15
N ASP A 78 24.51 1.93 -2.05
CA ASP A 78 25.28 2.02 -0.81
C ASP A 78 24.77 3.12 0.15
N SER A 79 23.75 3.88 -0.26
CA SER A 79 23.15 4.90 0.60
C SER A 79 22.11 4.27 1.52
N ARG A 80 22.04 4.71 2.78
CA ARG A 80 20.97 4.32 3.72
C ARG A 80 19.61 4.94 3.37
N ARG A 81 19.50 5.56 2.20
CA ARG A 81 18.27 6.19 1.71
C ARG A 81 17.32 5.12 1.17
N ARG A 82 16.04 5.32 1.42
CA ARG A 82 14.93 4.54 0.86
C ARG A 82 13.84 5.50 0.38
N VAL A 83 12.94 5.01 -0.47
CA VAL A 83 11.73 5.74 -0.84
C VAL A 83 10.54 5.07 -0.18
N ALA A 84 9.65 5.86 0.41
CA ALA A 84 8.43 5.38 1.02
C ALA A 84 7.21 6.03 0.37
N LEU A 85 6.10 5.29 0.32
CA LEU A 85 4.77 5.84 0.21
C LEU A 85 4.13 5.77 1.60
N ASP A 86 3.91 6.92 2.23
CA ASP A 86 3.10 7.06 3.44
C ASP A 86 1.63 7.02 3.03
N LEU A 87 0.90 5.98 3.45
CA LEU A 87 -0.49 5.78 3.03
C LEU A 87 -1.42 6.76 3.72
N LEU A 88 -1.30 6.97 5.03
CA LEU A 88 -2.20 7.82 5.80
C LEU A 88 -2.02 9.29 5.45
N GLY A 89 -0.77 9.70 5.26
CA GLY A 89 -0.45 11.05 4.82
C GLY A 89 -0.44 11.23 3.31
N PHE A 90 -0.80 10.19 2.55
CA PHE A 90 -0.87 10.12 1.09
C PHE A 90 0.28 10.87 0.40
N ALA A 91 1.51 10.49 0.75
CA ALA A 91 2.72 11.21 0.38
C ALA A 91 3.85 10.26 0.00
N VAL A 92 4.71 10.71 -0.91
CA VAL A 92 5.99 10.05 -1.19
C VAL A 92 7.08 10.71 -0.37
N GLU A 93 7.95 9.91 0.23
CA GLU A 93 9.03 10.37 1.10
C GLU A 93 10.36 9.78 0.66
N LEU A 94 11.43 10.59 0.76
CA LEU A 94 12.77 10.03 0.89
C LEU A 94 13.06 9.90 2.38
N ILE A 95 13.42 8.71 2.80
CA ILE A 95 13.72 8.40 4.20
C ILE A 95 15.16 7.93 4.34
N ASP A 96 15.75 8.15 5.50
CA ASP A 96 16.99 7.51 5.94
C ASP A 96 16.79 6.84 7.31
N ASP A 97 17.85 6.60 8.07
CA ASP A 97 17.77 5.96 9.39
C ASP A 97 17.19 6.87 10.48
N GLU A 98 17.21 8.20 10.28
CA GLU A 98 16.66 9.18 11.22
C GLU A 98 15.19 9.50 10.91
N GLY A 99 14.74 9.21 9.69
CA GLY A 99 13.35 9.31 9.27
C GLY A 99 13.18 10.00 7.91
N PRO A 100 12.02 10.61 7.65
CA PRO A 100 11.78 11.36 6.41
C PRO A 100 12.69 12.59 6.31
N THR A 101 13.45 12.66 5.23
CA THR A 101 14.32 13.79 4.89
C THR A 101 13.68 14.74 3.88
N GLN A 102 12.81 14.22 3.02
CA GLN A 102 12.04 14.96 2.02
C GLN A 102 10.66 14.33 1.89
N ARG A 103 9.64 15.14 1.62
CA ARG A 103 8.24 14.70 1.54
C ARG A 103 7.49 15.46 0.45
N LEU A 104 6.70 14.71 -0.32
CA LEU A 104 5.79 15.24 -1.33
C LEU A 104 4.37 14.68 -1.10
N PRO A 105 3.42 15.49 -0.61
CA PRO A 105 2.01 15.16 -0.66
C PRO A 105 1.58 14.90 -2.10
N LEU A 106 0.84 13.82 -2.34
CA LEU A 106 0.44 13.44 -3.70
C LEU A 106 -0.80 14.19 -4.19
N SER A 107 -1.67 14.63 -3.28
CA SER A 107 -2.89 15.37 -3.60
C SER A 107 -2.57 16.58 -4.49
N GLY A 108 -3.21 16.65 -5.65
CA GLY A 108 -2.98 17.71 -6.63
C GLY A 108 -1.75 17.53 -7.52
N HIS A 109 -0.95 16.47 -7.36
CA HIS A 109 0.18 16.15 -8.23
C HIS A 109 -0.20 15.09 -9.26
N THR A 110 0.39 15.17 -10.46
CA THR A 110 0.34 14.04 -11.41
C THR A 110 1.40 13.02 -11.04
N ILE A 111 1.21 11.76 -11.44
CA ILE A 111 2.23 10.72 -11.26
C ILE A 111 3.57 11.11 -11.89
N SER A 112 3.55 11.71 -13.09
CA SER A 112 4.76 12.20 -13.76
C SER A 112 5.47 13.27 -12.95
N SER A 113 4.73 14.23 -12.37
CA SER A 113 5.33 15.28 -11.53
C SER A 113 5.96 14.73 -10.25
N ALA A 114 5.35 13.70 -9.65
CA ALA A 114 5.89 13.05 -8.47
C ALA A 114 7.16 12.24 -8.79
N VAL A 115 7.19 11.54 -9.92
CA VAL A 115 8.40 10.84 -10.42
C VAL A 115 9.51 11.83 -10.74
N SER A 116 9.19 12.97 -11.38
CA SER A 116 10.18 14.02 -11.66
C SER A 116 10.72 14.64 -10.37
N TRP A 117 9.88 14.89 -9.38
CA TRP A 117 10.31 15.34 -8.06
C TRP A 117 11.28 14.35 -7.42
N LEU A 118 10.97 13.05 -7.46
CA LEU A 118 11.82 12.01 -6.90
C LEU A 118 13.16 11.91 -7.65
N SER A 119 13.12 11.98 -8.98
CA SER A 119 14.31 11.98 -9.85
C SER A 119 15.27 13.11 -9.49
N ALA A 120 14.75 14.32 -9.27
CA ALA A 120 15.54 15.49 -8.89
C ALA A 120 16.27 15.29 -7.55
N HIS A 121 15.61 14.68 -6.55
CA HIS A 121 16.20 14.44 -5.23
C HIS A 121 17.19 13.28 -5.21
N LEU A 122 17.01 12.30 -6.11
CA LEU A 122 17.95 11.18 -6.25
C LEU A 122 19.10 11.49 -7.20
N GLY A 123 19.03 12.60 -7.94
CA GLY A 123 20.06 13.02 -8.89
C GLY A 123 20.16 12.12 -10.12
N THR A 124 19.09 11.40 -10.44
CA THR A 124 19.02 10.46 -11.57
C THR A 124 17.61 10.41 -12.13
N GLU A 125 17.49 10.22 -13.44
CA GLU A 125 16.20 10.17 -14.11
C GLU A 125 15.51 8.84 -13.85
N LEU A 126 14.31 8.89 -13.27
CA LEU A 126 13.47 7.73 -13.06
C LEU A 126 12.38 7.66 -14.15
N SER A 127 11.99 6.44 -14.48
CA SER A 127 10.82 6.15 -15.30
C SER A 127 9.94 5.14 -14.58
N LEU A 128 8.63 5.23 -14.83
CA LEU A 128 7.70 4.22 -14.32
C LEU A 128 8.05 2.87 -14.95
N LEU A 129 7.99 1.81 -14.13
CA LEU A 129 8.20 0.46 -14.61
C LEU A 129 7.03 0.07 -15.55
N PRO A 130 7.32 -0.64 -16.65
CA PRO A 130 6.28 -1.08 -17.58
C PRO A 130 5.49 -2.23 -16.93
N HIS A 131 4.40 -1.88 -16.26
CA HIS A 131 3.46 -2.84 -15.67
C HIS A 131 2.05 -2.57 -16.21
N GLU A 132 1.28 -3.65 -16.42
CA GLU A 132 -0.14 -3.52 -16.73
C GLU A 132 -0.86 -3.05 -15.46
N LEU A 133 -1.26 -1.80 -15.45
CA LEU A 133 -1.98 -1.18 -14.34
C LEU A 133 -3.47 -1.07 -14.68
N PRO A 134 -4.38 -1.25 -13.71
CA PRO A 134 -5.79 -1.05 -13.94
C PRO A 134 -6.08 0.39 -14.40
N GLU A 135 -7.04 0.57 -15.30
CA GLU A 135 -7.43 1.90 -15.79
C GLU A 135 -7.74 2.86 -14.64
N HIS A 136 -7.13 4.05 -14.69
CA HIS A 136 -7.37 5.11 -13.73
C HIS A 136 -6.98 6.47 -14.34
N PRO A 137 -7.70 7.57 -14.03
CA PRO A 137 -7.41 8.88 -14.62
C PRO A 137 -5.97 9.36 -14.41
N VAL A 138 -5.36 9.03 -13.26
CA VAL A 138 -3.96 9.38 -12.97
C VAL A 138 -2.98 8.74 -13.96
N GLY A 139 -3.28 7.53 -14.45
CA GLY A 139 -2.47 6.87 -15.46
C GLY A 139 -2.43 7.61 -16.81
N SER A 140 -3.50 8.35 -17.11
CA SER A 140 -3.59 9.26 -18.26
C SER A 140 -3.13 10.70 -17.98
N GLY A 141 -2.55 10.96 -16.80
CA GLY A 141 -1.98 12.25 -16.46
C GLY A 141 -2.88 13.18 -15.63
N GLU A 142 -4.03 12.70 -15.15
CA GLU A 142 -4.75 13.45 -14.12
C GLU A 142 -3.96 13.54 -12.81
N ARG A 143 -4.35 14.52 -11.98
CA ARG A 143 -3.79 14.71 -10.64
C ARG A 143 -4.42 13.71 -9.69
N PHE A 144 -3.66 13.25 -8.70
CA PHE A 144 -4.25 12.51 -7.59
C PHE A 144 -5.27 13.40 -6.87
N ALA A 145 -6.47 12.86 -6.65
CA ALA A 145 -7.44 13.45 -5.74
C ALA A 145 -6.93 13.34 -4.30
N ASP A 146 -7.52 14.14 -3.40
CA ASP A 146 -7.28 14.02 -1.97
C ASP A 146 -8.21 12.92 -1.40
N PRO A 147 -7.69 11.73 -1.04
CA PRO A 147 -8.51 10.69 -0.45
C PRO A 147 -8.94 11.07 0.97
N ASP A 148 -10.12 10.63 1.37
CA ASP A 148 -10.57 10.80 2.75
C ASP A 148 -9.66 10.02 3.72
N PRO A 149 -9.08 10.67 4.75
CA PRO A 149 -8.20 10.01 5.71
C PRO A 149 -8.82 8.78 6.39
N ALA A 150 -10.12 8.81 6.70
CA ALA A 150 -10.78 7.65 7.32
C ALA A 150 -10.86 6.45 6.36
N THR A 151 -10.97 6.72 5.06
CA THR A 151 -10.91 5.68 4.01
C THR A 151 -9.51 5.09 3.89
N LEU A 152 -8.46 5.91 4.01
CA LEU A 152 -7.08 5.42 4.02
C LEU A 152 -6.76 4.59 5.29
N GLU A 153 -7.27 5.01 6.44
CA GLU A 153 -7.14 4.26 7.70
C GLU A 153 -7.82 2.88 7.61
N ALA A 154 -8.95 2.78 6.92
CA ALA A 154 -9.64 1.51 6.71
C ALA A 154 -8.90 0.51 5.79
N LEU A 155 -7.81 0.93 5.13
CA LEU A 155 -6.95 0.07 4.31
C LEU A 155 -5.76 -0.52 5.08
N TYR A 156 -5.57 -0.08 6.33
CA TYR A 156 -4.47 -0.48 7.22
C TYR A 156 -4.91 -1.50 8.27
#